data_AF-A0A162M2V4-F1
#
_entry.id   AF-A0A162M2V4-F1
#
_cell.length_a   1.000
_cell.length_b   1.000
_cell.length_c   1.000
_cell.angle_alpha   90.00
_cell.angle_beta   90.00
_cell.angle_gamma   90.00
#
_symmetry.space_group_name_H-M   'P 1'
#
loop_
_entity.id
_entity.type
_entity.pdbx_description
1 polymer ?
#
loop_
_entity_poly.entity_id
_entity_poly.type
_entity_poly.pdbx_seq_one_letter_code
_entity_poly.pdbx_strand_id
1 'polypeptide(L)'
;MRALRYAADDSQASQSAGGPRIRIPFICAANERRPGGDWEIGSLLYEEKLCRRSNLFATLSTPLPQTREETNYPIPTLGGILSDAVVVSRGPHDRYEKLESWHDLPVLSMPPTRWPRLKDNGTSYSFEAERQLMKDKIRGALRICHYHGYDRVVVGDFGLGNGCRNPPQQLAEIWREVLLFDPDLRGQFTYVIFVFEEVSSSTTQCILEELIKKEQKTKTKSKDDLHALLRDAPTDILIFQRVFSAAEIQRVVSEPDPRYGLQMITS
;
A
#
# COMPACT_ATOMS: atom_id res chain seq x y z
N MET A 1 11.72 -11.48 4.76
CA MET A 1 12.25 -12.79 4.29
C MET A 1 11.34 -13.53 3.32
N ARG A 2 10.02 -13.65 3.55
CA ARG A 2 9.13 -14.43 2.64
C ARG A 2 9.09 -13.90 1.19
N ALA A 3 8.99 -12.59 0.99
CA ALA A 3 8.94 -11.97 -0.34
C ALA A 3 10.17 -12.29 -1.19
N LEU A 4 11.37 -12.15 -0.61
CA LEU A 4 12.63 -12.45 -1.29
C LEU A 4 12.75 -13.93 -1.66
N ARG A 5 12.32 -14.82 -0.76
CA ARG A 5 12.32 -16.26 -1.02
C ARG A 5 11.40 -16.62 -2.19
N TYR A 6 10.15 -16.15 -2.17
CA TYR A 6 9.20 -16.43 -3.26
C TYR A 6 9.71 -15.90 -4.60
N ALA A 7 10.26 -14.69 -4.61
CA ALA A 7 10.87 -14.11 -5.80
C ALA A 7 12.03 -14.95 -6.36
N ALA A 8 12.87 -15.50 -5.49
CA ALA A 8 13.98 -16.36 -5.86
C ALA A 8 13.47 -17.71 -6.42
N ASP A 9 12.53 -18.34 -5.72
CA ASP A 9 11.93 -19.63 -6.12
C ASP A 9 11.25 -19.50 -7.50
N ASP A 10 10.43 -18.44 -7.70
CA ASP A 10 9.75 -18.17 -8.97
C ASP A 10 10.74 -17.89 -10.11
N SER A 11 11.79 -17.10 -9.84
CA SER A 11 12.82 -16.82 -10.85
C SER A 11 13.58 -18.08 -11.23
N GLN A 12 13.95 -18.91 -10.26
CA GLN A 12 14.63 -20.18 -10.50
C GLN A 12 13.76 -21.13 -11.30
N ALA A 13 12.47 -21.24 -10.97
CA ALA A 13 11.53 -22.09 -11.70
C ALA A 13 11.39 -21.63 -13.17
N SER A 14 11.20 -20.32 -13.38
CA SER A 14 11.11 -19.74 -14.73
C SER A 14 12.38 -19.99 -15.55
N GLN A 15 13.55 -19.70 -14.97
CA GLN A 15 14.84 -19.89 -15.63
C GLN A 15 15.15 -21.35 -15.96
N SER A 16 14.77 -22.28 -15.08
CA SER A 16 14.94 -23.72 -15.31
C SER A 16 14.07 -24.21 -16.47
N ALA A 17 12.97 -23.53 -16.76
CA ALA A 17 12.11 -23.78 -17.92
C ALA A 17 12.53 -22.98 -19.18
N GLY A 18 13.66 -22.27 -19.15
CA GLY A 18 14.13 -21.42 -20.25
C GLY A 18 13.47 -20.03 -20.33
N GLY A 19 12.70 -19.64 -19.30
CA GLY A 19 12.06 -18.33 -19.18
C GLY A 19 12.95 -17.25 -18.54
N PRO A 20 12.49 -15.99 -18.50
CA PRO A 20 13.23 -14.87 -17.91
C PRO A 20 13.16 -14.86 -16.37
N ARG A 21 13.98 -14.01 -15.74
CA ARG A 21 13.84 -13.68 -14.31
C ARG A 21 12.45 -13.09 -14.06
N ILE A 22 11.81 -13.51 -12.97
CA ILE A 22 10.51 -12.94 -12.57
C ILE A 22 10.73 -11.58 -11.90
N ARG A 23 10.13 -10.55 -12.48
CA ARG A 23 10.18 -9.16 -11.99
C ARG A 23 8.91 -8.89 -11.20
N ILE A 24 9.04 -8.38 -9.99
CA ILE A 24 7.92 -8.18 -9.07
C ILE A 24 7.81 -6.69 -8.73
N PRO A 25 6.77 -5.98 -9.19
CA PRO A 25 6.57 -4.58 -8.88
C PRO A 25 6.37 -4.33 -7.38
N PHE A 26 6.94 -3.22 -6.91
CA PHE A 26 6.62 -2.62 -5.62
C PHE A 26 5.58 -1.50 -5.81
N ILE A 27 4.42 -1.63 -5.18
CA ILE A 27 3.42 -0.56 -5.08
C ILE A 27 3.86 0.40 -3.98
N CYS A 28 4.36 1.55 -4.40
CA CYS A 28 4.90 2.59 -3.54
C CYS A 28 3.83 3.65 -3.23
N ALA A 29 3.69 3.98 -1.95
CA ALA A 29 2.84 5.07 -1.49
C ALA A 29 3.47 6.42 -1.87
N ALA A 30 3.07 6.95 -3.02
CA ALA A 30 3.72 8.12 -3.61
C ALA A 30 3.22 9.45 -3.01
N ASN A 31 4.07 10.47 -3.10
CA ASN A 31 3.67 11.85 -2.99
C ASN A 31 2.89 12.26 -4.25
N GLU A 32 1.75 12.93 -4.09
CA GLU A 32 0.91 13.36 -5.22
C GLU A 32 1.48 14.54 -6.02
N ARG A 33 2.33 15.37 -5.39
CA ARG A 33 2.74 16.67 -5.93
C ARG A 33 4.21 16.73 -6.32
N ARG A 34 5.06 15.92 -5.68
CA ARG A 34 6.51 16.04 -5.81
C ARG A 34 7.15 14.67 -6.08
N PRO A 35 7.98 14.53 -7.13
CA PRO A 35 8.70 13.30 -7.39
C PRO A 35 9.62 12.96 -6.21
N GLY A 36 9.42 11.78 -5.64
CA GLY A 36 10.22 11.34 -4.51
C GLY A 36 9.91 12.06 -3.19
N GLY A 37 8.80 12.82 -3.09
CA GLY A 37 8.43 13.53 -1.87
C GLY A 37 9.54 14.45 -1.35
N ASP A 38 9.95 14.21 -0.09
CA ASP A 38 10.97 14.98 0.62
C ASP A 38 12.29 14.19 0.74
N TRP A 39 12.68 13.48 -0.33
CA TRP A 39 13.83 12.56 -0.30
C TRP A 39 15.16 13.24 0.01
N GLU A 40 15.31 14.52 -0.35
CA GLU A 40 16.52 15.32 -0.13
C GLU A 40 16.77 15.66 1.35
N ILE A 41 15.69 15.79 2.14
CA ILE A 41 15.77 16.22 3.55
C ILE A 41 15.66 15.05 4.54
N GLY A 42 15.85 13.81 4.06
CA GLY A 42 16.00 12.64 4.93
C GLY A 42 14.71 12.02 5.47
N SER A 43 13.54 12.30 4.87
CA SER A 43 12.30 11.59 5.21
C SER A 43 12.47 10.07 5.08
N LEU A 44 11.91 9.32 6.02
CA LEU A 44 12.10 7.86 6.17
C LEU A 44 10.95 7.02 5.61
N LEU A 45 10.09 7.61 4.77
CA LEU A 45 9.06 6.86 4.05
C LEU A 45 9.68 6.04 2.90
N TYR A 46 8.93 5.06 2.40
CA TYR A 46 9.41 4.14 1.37
C TYR A 46 9.85 4.83 0.08
N GLU A 47 9.06 5.80 -0.41
CA GLU A 47 9.36 6.52 -1.64
C GLU A 47 10.72 7.23 -1.54
N GLU A 48 10.93 7.99 -0.46
CA GLU A 48 12.16 8.72 -0.19
C GLU A 48 13.38 7.81 -0.02
N LYS A 49 13.22 6.71 0.72
CA LYS A 49 14.26 5.69 0.88
C LYS A 49 14.63 5.08 -0.48
N LEU A 50 13.65 4.78 -1.33
CA LEU A 50 13.89 4.23 -2.66
C LEU A 50 14.56 5.25 -3.58
N CYS A 51 14.12 6.51 -3.58
CA CYS A 51 14.76 7.59 -4.34
C CYS A 51 16.24 7.75 -3.98
N ARG A 52 16.61 7.63 -2.70
CA ARG A 52 18.02 7.68 -2.28
C ARG A 52 18.84 6.45 -2.68
N ARG A 53 18.19 5.30 -2.91
CA ARG A 53 18.85 4.00 -3.16
C ARG A 53 18.88 3.59 -4.63
N SER A 54 18.20 4.33 -5.49
CA SER A 54 17.96 3.96 -6.88
C SER A 54 17.89 5.18 -7.79
N ASN A 55 17.61 4.96 -9.08
CA ASN A 55 17.27 6.02 -10.03
C ASN A 55 15.77 6.40 -10.02
N LEU A 56 14.95 5.94 -9.05
CA LEU A 56 13.50 6.20 -9.01
C LEU A 56 13.16 7.70 -9.13
N PHE A 57 13.93 8.59 -8.48
CA PHE A 57 13.69 10.02 -8.62
C PHE A 57 13.78 10.50 -10.07
N ALA A 58 14.75 9.99 -10.84
CA ALA A 58 14.90 10.33 -12.25
C ALA A 58 13.74 9.79 -13.08
N THR A 59 13.27 8.56 -12.83
CA THR A 59 12.14 7.98 -13.57
C THR A 59 10.82 8.70 -13.25
N LEU A 60 10.64 9.18 -12.01
CA LEU A 60 9.48 9.98 -11.62
C LEU A 60 9.53 11.39 -12.24
N SER A 61 10.71 11.99 -12.31
CA SER A 61 10.89 13.37 -12.78
C SER A 61 10.90 13.51 -14.32
N THR A 62 11.11 12.41 -15.04
CA THR A 62 11.25 12.44 -16.50
C THR A 62 10.17 11.57 -17.14
N PRO A 63 9.15 12.18 -17.77
CA PRO A 63 8.18 11.44 -18.57
C PRO A 63 8.84 10.63 -19.69
N LEU A 64 8.18 9.55 -20.09
CA LEU A 64 8.62 8.78 -21.25
C LEU A 64 8.54 9.67 -22.51
N PRO A 65 9.56 9.68 -23.39
CA PRO A 65 9.55 10.51 -24.59
C PRO A 65 8.30 10.32 -25.47
N GLN A 66 7.67 9.14 -25.39
CA GLN A 66 6.48 8.78 -26.16
C GLN A 66 5.20 9.46 -25.65
N THR A 67 5.12 9.87 -24.38
CA THR A 67 3.90 10.47 -23.82
C THR A 67 3.73 11.93 -24.20
N ARG A 68 4.82 12.61 -24.63
CA ARG A 68 4.86 14.06 -24.92
C ARG A 68 4.47 14.94 -23.72
N GLU A 69 4.47 14.37 -22.51
CA GLU A 69 4.24 15.11 -21.29
C GLU A 69 5.52 15.82 -20.86
N GLU A 70 5.38 17.04 -20.36
CA GLU A 70 6.51 17.78 -19.77
C GLU A 70 6.82 17.30 -18.34
N THR A 71 5.82 16.78 -17.65
CA THR A 71 5.90 16.34 -16.26
C THR A 71 4.93 15.19 -15.98
N ASN A 72 5.33 14.26 -15.10
CA ASN A 72 4.43 13.21 -14.60
C ASN A 72 3.59 13.69 -13.39
N TYR A 73 3.80 14.93 -12.94
CA TYR A 73 3.21 15.51 -11.73
C TYR A 73 2.39 16.77 -12.02
N PRO A 74 1.31 17.02 -11.26
CA PRO A 74 0.82 16.19 -10.15
C PRO A 74 0.20 14.88 -10.64
N ILE A 75 0.37 13.80 -9.85
CA ILE A 75 -0.22 12.50 -10.19
C ILE A 75 -1.75 12.64 -10.10
N PRO A 76 -2.52 12.28 -11.14
CA PRO A 76 -3.97 12.32 -11.09
C PRO A 76 -4.55 11.50 -9.93
N THR A 77 -5.70 11.90 -9.40
CA THR A 77 -6.33 11.26 -8.22
C THR A 77 -6.43 9.74 -8.30
N LEU A 78 -6.78 9.19 -9.47
CA LEU A 78 -6.85 7.74 -9.75
C LEU A 78 -5.70 7.24 -10.62
N GLY A 79 -4.70 8.09 -10.89
CA GLY A 79 -3.53 7.77 -11.69
C GLY A 79 -2.37 7.25 -10.85
N GLY A 80 -1.46 6.53 -11.50
CA GLY A 80 -0.19 6.09 -10.95
C GLY A 80 0.90 6.13 -12.02
N ILE A 81 2.15 6.24 -11.60
CA ILE A 81 3.33 6.23 -12.48
C ILE A 81 4.01 4.87 -12.34
N LEU A 82 4.03 4.08 -13.41
CA LEU A 82 4.84 2.87 -13.47
C LEU A 82 6.25 3.21 -13.96
N SER A 83 7.20 3.19 -13.04
CA SER A 83 8.63 3.23 -13.34
C SER A 83 9.15 1.81 -13.52
N ASP A 84 9.15 1.33 -14.76
CA ASP A 84 9.47 -0.07 -15.03
C ASP A 84 10.97 -0.37 -14.86
N ALA A 85 11.85 0.56 -15.21
CA ALA A 85 13.31 0.36 -15.25
C ALA A 85 14.04 1.01 -14.05
N VAL A 86 13.53 0.83 -12.83
CA VAL A 86 14.25 1.31 -11.63
C VAL A 86 15.39 0.37 -11.29
N VAL A 87 16.58 0.94 -11.12
CA VAL A 87 17.83 0.26 -10.79
C VAL A 87 18.22 0.64 -9.37
N VAL A 88 18.19 -0.34 -8.47
CA VAL A 88 18.66 -0.21 -7.10
C VAL A 88 20.16 -0.46 -7.08
N SER A 89 20.91 0.57 -6.66
CA SER A 89 22.37 0.57 -6.66
C SER A 89 22.98 0.77 -5.27
N ARG A 90 22.14 1.02 -4.25
CA ARG A 90 22.58 1.18 -2.85
C ARG A 90 21.87 0.21 -1.91
N GLY A 91 22.61 -0.21 -0.89
CA GLY A 91 22.15 -1.04 0.22
C GLY A 91 21.09 -0.37 1.08
N PRO A 92 20.69 -1.00 2.19
CA PRO A 92 19.56 -0.53 3.00
C PRO A 92 19.72 0.92 3.51
N HIS A 93 18.60 1.49 3.95
CA HIS A 93 18.45 2.93 4.18
C HIS A 93 19.27 3.47 5.37
N ASP A 94 19.87 2.59 6.16
CA ASP A 94 20.72 2.90 7.31
C ASP A 94 22.15 3.24 6.87
N ARG A 95 22.64 2.62 5.78
CA ARG A 95 24.04 2.74 5.34
C ARG A 95 24.21 3.27 3.93
N TYR A 96 23.23 3.07 3.04
CA TYR A 96 23.31 3.42 1.61
C TYR A 96 24.62 2.99 0.93
N GLU A 97 25.19 1.88 1.39
CA GLU A 97 26.45 1.35 0.87
C GLU A 97 26.32 1.01 -0.62
N LYS A 98 27.39 1.19 -1.39
CA LYS A 98 27.38 0.82 -2.80
C LYS A 98 27.21 -0.69 -2.92
N LEU A 99 26.23 -1.14 -3.70
CA LEU A 99 26.07 -2.56 -3.99
C LEU A 99 27.09 -3.01 -5.04
N GLU A 100 27.64 -4.21 -4.85
CA GLU A 100 28.51 -4.85 -5.85
C GLU A 100 27.72 -5.23 -7.11
N SER A 101 26.45 -5.60 -6.96
CA SER A 101 25.52 -5.88 -8.05
C SER A 101 24.30 -4.97 -7.98
N TRP A 102 23.84 -4.50 -9.14
CA TRP A 102 22.63 -3.70 -9.23
C TRP A 102 21.42 -4.59 -9.52
N HIS A 103 20.27 -4.19 -9.01
CA HIS A 103 19.03 -4.94 -9.17
C HIS A 103 17.98 -4.08 -9.86
N ASP A 104 17.28 -4.67 -10.83
CA ASP A 104 16.10 -4.07 -11.42
C ASP A 104 14.87 -4.35 -10.53
N LEU A 105 14.04 -3.32 -10.32
CA LEU A 105 12.84 -3.37 -9.49
C LEU A 105 11.75 -2.51 -10.16
N PRO A 106 10.69 -3.07 -10.75
CA PRO A 106 9.58 -2.24 -11.19
C PRO A 106 8.96 -1.54 -9.97
N VAL A 107 8.64 -0.24 -10.09
CA VAL A 107 7.98 0.52 -9.03
C VAL A 107 6.75 1.20 -9.58
N LEU A 108 5.60 0.91 -8.97
CA LEU A 108 4.36 1.62 -9.24
C LEU A 108 4.13 2.67 -8.16
N SER A 109 4.33 3.94 -8.50
CA SER A 109 4.08 5.08 -7.62
C SER A 109 2.63 5.51 -7.73
N MET A 110 1.85 5.25 -6.68
CA MET A 110 0.43 5.61 -6.58
C MET A 110 0.20 6.38 -5.27
N PRO A 111 -0.42 7.58 -5.30
CA PRO A 111 -0.72 8.29 -4.06
C PRO A 111 -1.91 7.65 -3.34
N PRO A 112 -1.79 7.24 -2.07
CA PRO A 112 -2.95 6.85 -1.27
C PRO A 112 -3.79 8.07 -0.87
N THR A 113 -5.04 7.84 -0.44
CA THR A 113 -5.82 8.89 0.23
C THR A 113 -5.13 9.29 1.53
N ARG A 114 -4.95 10.58 1.78
CA ARG A 114 -4.30 11.10 2.99
C ARG A 114 -5.30 11.80 3.90
N TRP A 115 -5.17 11.52 5.19
CA TRP A 115 -5.94 12.08 6.29
C TRP A 115 -7.45 12.12 6.03
N PRO A 116 -8.06 10.98 5.68
CA PRO A 116 -9.50 10.92 5.49
C PRO A 116 -10.24 11.35 6.76
N ARG A 117 -11.48 11.81 6.63
CA ARG A 117 -12.29 12.06 7.83
C ARG A 117 -12.68 10.74 8.45
N LEU A 118 -12.49 10.65 9.77
CA LEU A 118 -12.75 9.45 10.55
C LEU A 118 -13.83 9.67 11.61
N LYS A 119 -14.52 8.60 11.94
CA LYS A 119 -15.48 8.47 13.04
C LYS A 119 -15.11 7.27 13.91
N ASP A 120 -15.91 7.00 14.94
CA ASP A 120 -15.79 5.82 15.80
C ASP A 120 -14.37 5.69 16.38
N ASN A 121 -13.88 6.77 17.00
CA ASN A 121 -12.52 6.89 17.56
C ASN A 121 -11.40 6.57 16.55
N GLY A 122 -11.62 6.85 15.27
CA GLY A 122 -10.61 6.64 14.22
C GLY A 122 -10.64 5.26 13.57
N THR A 123 -11.62 4.42 13.91
CA THR A 123 -11.70 3.05 13.37
C THR A 123 -12.41 2.95 12.03
N SER A 124 -13.15 4.00 11.63
CA SER A 124 -13.95 3.99 10.40
C SER A 124 -13.87 5.29 9.61
N TYR A 125 -13.93 5.21 8.28
CA TYR A 125 -14.18 6.37 7.41
C TYR A 125 -15.52 7.02 7.77
N SER A 126 -15.54 8.35 7.85
CA SER A 126 -16.79 9.12 8.06
C SER A 126 -17.67 9.14 6.82
N PHE A 127 -17.04 9.15 5.62
CA PHE A 127 -17.73 9.24 4.35
C PHE A 127 -17.40 8.04 3.46
N GLU A 128 -18.44 7.40 2.92
CA GLU A 128 -18.27 6.28 1.98
C GLU A 128 -17.50 6.71 0.72
N ALA A 129 -17.63 7.98 0.29
CA ALA A 129 -16.87 8.49 -0.85
C ALA A 129 -15.35 8.42 -0.65
N GLU A 130 -14.84 8.66 0.58
CA GLU A 130 -13.40 8.55 0.87
C GLU A 130 -12.95 7.09 0.93
N ARG A 131 -13.79 6.20 1.49
CA ARG A 131 -13.56 4.75 1.48
C ARG A 131 -13.51 4.22 0.05
N GLN A 132 -14.47 4.61 -0.77
CA GLN A 132 -14.57 4.22 -2.18
C GLN A 132 -13.40 4.79 -3.00
N LEU A 133 -12.98 6.03 -2.75
CA LEU A 133 -11.78 6.59 -3.38
C LEU A 133 -10.53 5.78 -3.04
N MET A 134 -10.35 5.37 -1.79
CA MET A 134 -9.21 4.52 -1.41
C MET A 134 -9.26 3.16 -2.10
N LYS A 135 -10.45 2.57 -2.22
CA LYS A 135 -10.68 1.33 -2.98
C LYS A 135 -10.33 1.51 -4.46
N ASP A 136 -10.79 2.58 -5.10
CA ASP A 136 -10.51 2.83 -6.52
C ASP A 136 -9.02 3.11 -6.78
N LYS A 137 -8.30 3.72 -5.83
CA LYS A 137 -6.84 3.83 -5.90
C LYS A 137 -6.14 2.47 -5.83
N ILE A 138 -6.57 1.57 -4.95
CA ILE A 138 -6.05 0.20 -4.86
C ILE A 138 -6.34 -0.58 -6.16
N ARG A 139 -7.57 -0.47 -6.68
CA ARG A 139 -7.95 -1.08 -7.98
C ARG A 139 -7.10 -0.54 -9.11
N GLY A 140 -6.91 0.78 -9.18
CA GLY A 140 -6.07 1.43 -10.19
C GLY A 140 -4.64 0.92 -10.15
N ALA A 141 -4.05 0.83 -8.96
CA ALA A 141 -2.70 0.32 -8.80
C ALA A 141 -2.55 -1.13 -9.31
N LEU A 142 -3.46 -2.03 -8.88
CA LEU A 142 -3.45 -3.42 -9.33
C LEU A 142 -3.72 -3.57 -10.82
N ARG A 143 -4.67 -2.78 -11.38
CA ARG A 143 -4.93 -2.78 -12.83
C ARG A 143 -3.73 -2.35 -13.65
N ILE A 144 -2.98 -1.33 -13.20
CA ILE A 144 -1.74 -0.91 -13.86
C ILE A 144 -0.73 -2.07 -13.83
N CYS A 145 -0.50 -2.70 -12.67
CA CYS A 145 0.39 -3.86 -12.59
C CYS A 145 -0.04 -4.98 -13.55
N HIS A 146 -1.31 -5.38 -13.52
CA HIS A 146 -1.83 -6.48 -14.34
C HIS A 146 -1.76 -6.16 -15.83
N TYR A 147 -2.10 -4.93 -16.24
CA TYR A 147 -2.00 -4.48 -17.63
C TYR A 147 -0.58 -4.59 -18.18
N HIS A 148 0.44 -4.38 -17.34
CA HIS A 148 1.85 -4.53 -17.70
C HIS A 148 2.38 -5.96 -17.53
N GLY A 149 1.50 -6.96 -17.34
CA GLY A 149 1.86 -8.37 -17.26
C GLY A 149 2.39 -8.82 -15.90
N TYR A 150 2.22 -8.01 -14.85
CA TYR A 150 2.59 -8.38 -13.50
C TYR A 150 1.44 -9.10 -12.79
N ASP A 151 1.70 -10.33 -12.37
CA ASP A 151 0.78 -11.19 -11.61
C ASP A 151 1.25 -11.41 -10.15
N ARG A 152 2.34 -10.75 -9.76
CA ARG A 152 2.94 -10.77 -8.42
C ARG A 152 3.23 -9.35 -8.01
N VAL A 153 2.82 -8.95 -6.82
CA VAL A 153 3.04 -7.58 -6.33
C VAL A 153 3.51 -7.57 -4.88
N VAL A 154 4.36 -6.60 -4.55
CA VAL A 154 4.73 -6.27 -3.16
C VAL A 154 4.14 -4.90 -2.83
N VAL A 155 3.55 -4.79 -1.65
CA VAL A 155 2.92 -3.56 -1.15
C VAL A 155 3.55 -3.20 0.19
N GLY A 156 3.99 -1.94 0.34
CA GLY A 156 4.49 -1.42 1.61
C GLY A 156 3.36 -0.93 2.53
N ASP A 157 3.55 0.25 3.09
CA ASP A 157 2.62 0.95 3.98
C ASP A 157 1.53 1.75 3.22
N PHE A 158 1.03 1.24 2.10
CA PHE A 158 0.10 1.98 1.22
C PHE A 158 -1.15 2.46 1.96
N GLY A 159 -1.21 3.76 2.28
CA GLY A 159 -2.30 4.39 3.04
C GLY A 159 -2.18 4.30 4.56
N LEU A 160 -1.15 3.64 5.08
CA LEU A 160 -0.84 3.53 6.50
C LEU A 160 0.13 4.64 6.94
N GLY A 161 0.45 4.61 8.22
CA GLY A 161 1.40 5.50 8.88
C GLY A 161 0.85 6.90 9.15
N ASN A 162 1.68 7.69 9.84
CA ASN A 162 1.35 9.06 10.25
C ASN A 162 1.08 9.99 9.05
N GLY A 163 1.67 9.71 7.89
CA GLY A 163 1.51 10.51 6.66
C GLY A 163 0.16 10.33 5.96
N CYS A 164 -0.56 9.23 6.24
CA CYS A 164 -1.83 8.93 5.56
C CYS A 164 -2.99 8.75 6.54
N ARG A 165 -2.82 8.05 7.66
CA ARG A 165 -3.84 7.87 8.71
C ARG A 165 -5.18 7.32 8.20
N ASN A 166 -5.16 6.35 7.27
CA ASN A 166 -6.37 5.57 6.96
C ASN A 166 -6.64 4.57 8.10
N PRO A 167 -7.91 4.21 8.39
CA PRO A 167 -8.27 3.24 9.41
C PRO A 167 -7.75 1.85 9.01
N PRO A 168 -6.77 1.26 9.73
CA PRO A 168 -6.01 0.13 9.20
C PRO A 168 -6.82 -1.15 9.00
N GLN A 169 -7.81 -1.39 9.87
CA GLN A 169 -8.73 -2.53 9.73
C GLN A 169 -9.53 -2.42 8.44
N GLN A 170 -10.19 -1.28 8.19
CA GLN A 170 -10.96 -1.08 6.98
C GLN A 170 -10.07 -1.05 5.73
N LEU A 171 -8.85 -0.52 5.84
CA LEU A 171 -7.90 -0.53 4.72
C LEU A 171 -7.50 -1.96 4.32
N ALA A 172 -7.18 -2.82 5.29
CA ALA A 172 -6.90 -4.23 5.05
C ALA A 172 -8.12 -4.95 4.43
N GLU A 173 -9.33 -4.62 4.90
CA GLU A 173 -10.58 -5.15 4.36
C GLU A 173 -10.84 -4.67 2.92
N ILE A 174 -10.50 -3.43 2.57
CA ILE A 174 -10.59 -2.91 1.19
C ILE A 174 -9.63 -3.69 0.28
N TRP A 175 -8.39 -3.90 0.71
CA TRP A 175 -7.44 -4.73 -0.04
C TRP A 175 -7.99 -6.15 -0.28
N ARG A 176 -8.50 -6.78 0.78
CA ARG A 176 -9.15 -8.10 0.68
C ARG A 176 -10.35 -8.08 -0.27
N GLU A 177 -11.20 -7.06 -0.17
CA GLU A 177 -12.38 -6.91 -1.02
C GLU A 177 -12.01 -6.84 -2.50
N VAL A 178 -11.00 -6.03 -2.85
CA VAL A 178 -10.51 -5.91 -4.23
C VAL A 178 -9.92 -7.23 -4.71
N LEU A 179 -9.07 -7.88 -3.91
CA LEU A 179 -8.38 -9.10 -4.33
C LEU A 179 -9.32 -10.32 -4.47
N LEU A 180 -10.37 -10.41 -3.65
CA LEU A 180 -11.27 -11.56 -3.64
C LEU A 180 -12.51 -11.38 -4.51
N PHE A 181 -12.94 -10.14 -4.77
CA PHE A 181 -14.26 -9.91 -5.33
C PHE A 181 -14.34 -8.86 -6.44
N ASP A 182 -13.26 -8.16 -6.76
CA ASP A 182 -13.28 -7.31 -7.94
C ASP A 182 -13.39 -8.19 -9.21
N PRO A 183 -14.36 -7.93 -10.11
CA PRO A 183 -14.60 -8.79 -11.26
C PRO A 183 -13.41 -8.84 -12.23
N ASP A 184 -12.59 -7.80 -12.29
CA ASP A 184 -11.47 -7.70 -13.22
C ASP A 184 -10.16 -8.18 -12.60
N LEU A 185 -10.05 -8.22 -11.27
CA LEU A 185 -8.79 -8.52 -10.56
C LEU A 185 -8.80 -9.85 -9.79
N ARG A 186 -9.98 -10.40 -9.47
CA ARG A 186 -10.09 -11.68 -8.77
C ARG A 186 -9.41 -12.78 -9.59
N GLY A 187 -8.44 -13.45 -8.96
CA GLY A 187 -7.70 -14.56 -9.57
C GLY A 187 -6.62 -14.15 -10.57
N GLN A 188 -6.36 -12.84 -10.74
CA GLN A 188 -5.34 -12.34 -11.68
C GLN A 188 -3.93 -12.28 -11.09
N PHE A 189 -3.80 -12.39 -9.76
CA PHE A 189 -2.52 -12.36 -9.08
C PHE A 189 -2.20 -13.71 -8.45
N THR A 190 -1.03 -14.25 -8.77
CA THR A 190 -0.43 -15.42 -8.12
C THR A 190 -0.25 -15.14 -6.62
N TYR A 191 0.25 -13.95 -6.27
CA TYR A 191 0.26 -13.48 -4.89
C TYR A 191 0.37 -11.96 -4.76
N VAL A 192 -0.06 -11.46 -3.60
CA VAL A 192 0.19 -10.11 -3.11
C VAL A 192 0.87 -10.22 -1.75
N ILE A 193 2.01 -9.54 -1.57
CA ILE A 193 2.74 -9.55 -0.29
C ILE A 193 2.77 -8.16 0.31
N PHE A 194 2.11 -8.01 1.47
CA PHE A 194 2.24 -6.83 2.30
C PHE A 194 3.52 -6.92 3.15
N VAL A 195 4.39 -5.92 3.04
CA VAL A 195 5.63 -5.82 3.80
C VAL A 195 5.57 -4.66 4.77
N PHE A 196 5.94 -4.93 6.02
CA PHE A 196 6.03 -3.95 7.09
C PHE A 196 7.48 -3.91 7.55
N GLU A 197 8.16 -2.79 7.32
CA GLU A 197 9.56 -2.61 7.73
C GLU A 197 9.66 -2.55 9.26
N GLU A 198 8.81 -1.73 9.89
CA GLU A 198 8.73 -1.60 11.34
C GLU A 198 7.52 -2.37 11.89
N VAL A 199 7.78 -3.51 12.52
CA VAL A 199 6.75 -4.43 13.05
C VAL A 199 5.93 -3.78 14.18
N SER A 200 6.52 -2.81 14.88
CA SER A 200 5.88 -2.03 15.94
C SER A 200 5.01 -0.88 15.43
N SER A 201 5.05 -0.57 14.12
CA SER A 201 4.24 0.51 13.56
C SER A 201 2.75 0.27 13.79
N SER A 202 2.07 1.29 14.29
CA SER A 202 0.62 1.30 14.48
C SER A 202 0.05 2.61 13.97
N THR A 203 -0.63 2.55 12.84
CA THR A 203 -1.38 3.70 12.30
C THR A 203 -2.54 4.07 13.22
N THR A 204 -3.13 3.08 13.92
CA THR A 204 -4.13 3.29 14.97
C THR A 204 -3.60 4.20 16.07
N GLN A 205 -2.37 3.97 16.56
CA GLN A 205 -1.73 4.87 17.54
C GLN A 205 -1.58 6.29 16.97
N CYS A 206 -1.10 6.44 15.74
CA CYS A 206 -0.97 7.76 15.10
C CYS A 206 -2.31 8.52 15.03
N ILE A 207 -3.42 7.81 14.76
CA ILE A 207 -4.76 8.39 14.71
C ILE A 207 -5.21 8.82 16.11
N LEU A 208 -5.10 7.94 17.11
CA LEU A 208 -5.52 8.20 18.48
C LEU A 208 -4.74 9.35 19.12
N GLU A 209 -3.42 9.42 18.92
CA GLU A 209 -2.59 10.53 19.38
C GLU A 209 -3.06 11.87 18.82
N GLU A 210 -3.45 11.91 17.54
CA GLU A 210 -4.00 13.12 16.91
C GLU A 210 -5.36 13.51 17.53
N LEU A 211 -6.25 12.53 17.77
CA LEU A 211 -7.54 12.77 18.39
C LEU A 211 -7.37 13.35 19.81
N ILE A 212 -6.49 12.75 20.62
CA ILE A 212 -6.15 13.24 21.97
C ILE A 212 -5.61 14.68 21.90
N LYS A 213 -4.70 14.98 20.97
CA LYS A 213 -4.16 16.34 20.77
C LYS A 213 -5.27 17.33 20.40
N LYS A 214 -6.29 16.94 19.63
CA LYS A 214 -7.43 17.79 19.26
C LYS A 214 -8.41 18.01 20.43
N GLU A 215 -8.68 16.99 21.24
CA GLU A 215 -9.53 17.12 22.45
C GLU A 215 -8.92 18.06 23.49
N GLN A 216 -7.59 17.97 23.70
CA GLN A 216 -6.87 18.85 24.62
C GLN A 216 -6.98 20.33 24.22
N LYS A 217 -7.00 20.63 22.92
CA LYS A 217 -7.18 21.99 22.41
C LYS A 217 -8.61 22.50 22.59
N THR A 218 -9.61 21.61 22.56
CA THR A 218 -11.03 21.95 22.59
C THR A 218 -11.65 21.92 24.00
N LYS A 219 -10.86 21.59 25.05
CA LYS A 219 -11.29 21.50 26.46
C LYS A 219 -12.48 20.56 26.70
N THR A 220 -12.71 19.59 25.82
CA THR A 220 -13.77 18.59 25.95
C THR A 220 -13.32 17.47 26.90
N LYS A 221 -14.16 17.05 27.85
CA LYS A 221 -13.83 16.04 28.88
C LYS A 221 -14.30 14.63 28.47
N SER A 222 -13.41 13.81 27.92
CA SER A 222 -13.53 12.33 27.95
C SER A 222 -12.17 11.63 27.81
N LYS A 223 -11.21 12.00 28.68
CA LYS A 223 -9.80 11.58 28.56
C LYS A 223 -9.58 10.05 28.71
N ASP A 224 -10.39 9.36 29.51
CA ASP A 224 -10.03 8.01 29.96
C ASP A 224 -10.16 6.92 28.88
N ASP A 225 -11.09 7.07 27.94
CA ASP A 225 -11.37 6.05 26.91
C ASP A 225 -10.28 6.01 25.81
N LEU A 226 -9.92 7.16 25.23
CA LEU A 226 -8.91 7.23 24.17
C LEU A 226 -7.51 6.81 24.64
N HIS A 227 -7.14 7.14 25.88
CA HIS A 227 -5.85 6.72 26.45
C HIS A 227 -5.80 5.21 26.71
N ALA A 228 -6.93 4.56 27.01
CA ALA A 228 -7.01 3.11 27.08
C ALA A 228 -6.84 2.48 25.69
N LEU A 229 -7.61 2.95 24.71
CA LEU A 229 -7.51 2.50 23.32
C LEU A 229 -6.09 2.68 22.73
N LEU A 230 -5.38 3.74 23.11
CA LEU A 230 -4.02 4.00 22.66
C LEU A 230 -3.03 2.93 23.15
N ARG A 231 -3.19 2.45 24.40
CA ARG A 231 -2.31 1.41 24.98
C ARG A 231 -2.50 0.07 24.30
N ASP A 232 -3.74 -0.25 23.92
CA ASP A 232 -4.12 -1.54 23.34
C ASP A 232 -4.16 -1.52 21.81
N ALA A 233 -3.72 -0.41 21.19
CA ALA A 233 -3.76 -0.23 19.75
C ALA A 233 -2.86 -1.28 19.05
N PRO A 234 -3.44 -2.16 18.20
CA PRO A 234 -2.68 -3.20 17.51
C PRO A 234 -1.74 -2.59 16.46
N THR A 235 -0.68 -3.33 16.14
CA THR A 235 0.23 -2.98 15.05
C THR A 235 -0.42 -3.26 13.70
N ASP A 236 0.01 -2.54 12.66
CA ASP A 236 -0.56 -2.66 11.33
C ASP A 236 -0.37 -4.08 10.76
N ILE A 237 0.79 -4.69 11.04
CA ILE A 237 1.08 -6.08 10.64
C ILE A 237 0.13 -7.09 11.31
N LEU A 238 -0.22 -6.92 12.58
CA LEU A 238 -1.16 -7.82 13.27
C LEU A 238 -2.57 -7.73 12.68
N ILE A 239 -3.01 -6.52 12.34
CA ILE A 239 -4.29 -6.30 11.66
C ILE A 239 -4.31 -7.03 10.31
N PHE A 240 -3.30 -6.81 9.47
CA PHE A 240 -3.22 -7.47 8.16
C PHE A 240 -3.11 -9.00 8.28
N GLN A 241 -2.34 -9.51 9.23
CA GLN A 241 -2.25 -10.94 9.49
C GLN A 241 -3.60 -11.56 9.85
N ARG A 242 -4.42 -10.87 10.66
CA ARG A 242 -5.76 -11.32 11.02
C ARG A 242 -6.70 -11.31 9.81
N VAL A 243 -6.75 -10.19 9.09
CA VAL A 243 -7.65 -9.99 7.93
C VAL A 243 -7.36 -10.95 6.78
N PHE A 244 -6.08 -11.30 6.57
CA PHE A 244 -5.62 -12.23 5.55
C PHE A 244 -5.32 -13.64 6.08
N SER A 245 -5.73 -13.97 7.31
CA SER A 245 -5.59 -15.33 7.83
C SER A 245 -6.47 -16.30 7.03
N ALA A 246 -6.01 -17.54 6.84
CA ALA A 246 -6.75 -18.53 6.06
C ALA A 246 -8.18 -18.75 6.58
N ALA A 247 -8.35 -18.77 7.91
CA ALA A 247 -9.66 -18.90 8.55
C ALA A 247 -10.59 -17.71 8.25
N GLU A 248 -10.07 -16.49 8.30
CA GLU A 248 -10.84 -15.28 8.01
C GLU A 248 -11.21 -15.19 6.51
N ILE A 249 -10.28 -15.56 5.62
CA ILE A 249 -10.56 -15.62 4.18
C ILE A 249 -11.63 -16.68 3.90
N GLN A 250 -11.53 -17.87 4.49
CA GLN A 250 -12.55 -18.91 4.34
C GLN A 250 -13.92 -18.43 4.84
N ARG A 251 -13.98 -17.81 6.02
CA ARG A 251 -15.22 -17.23 6.57
C ARG A 251 -15.85 -16.26 5.58
N VAL A 252 -15.09 -15.29 5.10
CA VAL A 252 -15.56 -14.23 4.20
C VAL A 252 -16.00 -14.76 2.84
N VAL A 253 -15.31 -15.76 2.28
CA VAL A 253 -15.69 -16.37 0.99
C VAL A 253 -16.90 -17.29 1.14
N SER A 254 -17.09 -17.91 2.31
CA SER A 254 -18.24 -18.78 2.60
C SER A 254 -19.53 -18.04 2.91
N GLU A 255 -19.42 -16.77 3.35
CA GLU A 255 -20.59 -15.94 3.60
C GLU A 255 -21.29 -15.59 2.28
N PRO A 256 -22.62 -15.71 2.21
CA PRO A 256 -23.38 -15.28 1.04
C PRO A 256 -23.06 -13.82 0.77
N ASP A 257 -22.54 -13.52 -0.43
CA ASP A 257 -22.12 -12.15 -0.74
C ASP A 257 -23.32 -11.20 -0.60
N PRO A 258 -23.28 -10.28 0.38
CA PRO A 258 -24.42 -9.43 0.70
C PRO A 258 -24.79 -8.52 -0.48
N ARG A 259 -23.88 -8.29 -1.44
CA ARG A 259 -24.13 -7.48 -2.64
C ARG A 259 -25.05 -8.18 -3.65
N TYR A 260 -25.19 -9.50 -3.59
CA TYR A 260 -26.10 -10.24 -4.47
C TYR A 260 -27.53 -10.31 -3.92
N GLY A 261 -27.80 -9.78 -2.71
CA GLY A 261 -29.16 -9.66 -2.18
C GLY A 261 -29.94 -10.97 -2.11
N LEU A 262 -29.27 -12.12 -2.08
CA LEU A 262 -29.91 -13.46 -2.17
C LEU A 262 -30.87 -13.76 -1.00
N GLN A 263 -30.80 -12.98 0.07
CA GLN A 263 -31.76 -13.04 1.18
C GLN A 263 -33.19 -12.68 0.74
N MET A 264 -33.35 -11.90 -0.34
CA MET A 264 -34.65 -11.53 -0.93
C MET A 264 -35.26 -12.60 -1.83
N ILE A 265 -34.51 -13.65 -2.20
CA ILE A 265 -34.97 -14.71 -3.12
C ILE A 265 -35.50 -15.93 -2.34
N THR A 266 -35.19 -16.02 -1.05
CA THR A 266 -35.54 -17.16 -0.18
C THR A 266 -36.63 -16.83 0.85
N SER A 267 -37.27 -15.66 0.73
CA SER A 267 -38.42 -15.25 1.55
C SER A 267 -39.75 -15.47 0.82
#